data_AF-A0A7Z7G6M3-F1
#
_entry.id   AF-A0A7Z7G6M3-F1
#
_cell.length_a   1.000
_cell.length_b   1.000
_cell.length_c   1.000
_cell.angle_alpha   90.00
_cell.angle_beta   90.00
_cell.angle_gamma   90.00
#
_symmetry.space_group_name_H-M   'P 1'
#
loop_
_entity.id
_entity.type
_entity.pdbx_description
1 polymer ?
#
loop_
_entity_poly.entity_id
_entity_poly.type
_entity_poly.pdbx_seq_one_letter_code
_entity_poly.pdbx_strand_id
1 'polypeptide(L)'
;MKLAPTIRTYIENHIRERGYKLQQFSDITGVNVGTLSAILKGSRPLAMNQLDQITSGMGLEKGYFYEMYSVECFVEAAPHWRRLEPFLYRCAELNKLGCIKKVVYQVTDDRSYISQLFEMAENLYSKEMNEAALILYECVAAGEKYHHSERLALCQYRIFLLHKTMSKFDNLAAAVQLELYIEKLDEEIQLDAVKDLANVYNTIHHWDKVYELAEELERKG
;
A
#
# COMPACT_ATOMS: atom_id res chain seq x y z
N MET A 1 0.56 -34.41 -9.08
CA MET A 1 0.30 -32.96 -8.93
C MET A 1 1.42 -32.21 -9.65
N LYS A 2 1.14 -31.47 -10.73
CA LYS A 2 2.13 -30.50 -11.23
C LYS A 2 2.17 -29.37 -10.20
N LEU A 3 3.32 -29.18 -9.52
CA LEU A 3 3.51 -27.99 -8.70
C LEU A 3 3.32 -26.75 -9.59
N ALA A 4 2.61 -25.75 -9.06
CA ALA A 4 2.57 -24.45 -9.71
C ALA A 4 4.02 -23.94 -9.87
N PRO A 5 4.39 -23.36 -11.03
CA PRO A 5 5.75 -22.90 -11.24
C PRO A 5 6.06 -21.74 -10.28
N THR A 6 7.19 -21.82 -9.58
CA THR A 6 7.68 -20.79 -8.66
C THR A 6 8.59 -19.78 -9.38
N ILE A 7 8.83 -18.60 -8.80
CA ILE A 7 9.77 -17.60 -9.35
C ILE A 7 11.12 -18.26 -9.63
N ARG A 8 11.60 -19.11 -8.72
CA ARG A 8 12.84 -19.87 -8.89
C ARG A 8 12.80 -20.72 -10.15
N THR A 9 11.72 -21.48 -10.37
CA THR A 9 11.57 -22.32 -11.56
C THR A 9 11.57 -21.49 -12.85
N TYR A 10 10.99 -20.28 -12.85
CA TYR A 10 11.08 -19.36 -13.97
C TYR A 10 12.52 -18.93 -14.26
N ILE A 11 13.28 -18.61 -13.22
CA ILE A 11 14.70 -18.21 -13.36
C ILE A 11 15.53 -19.38 -13.90
N GLU A 12 15.36 -20.59 -13.35
CA GLU A 12 16.07 -21.79 -13.81
C GLU A 12 15.78 -22.11 -15.28
N ASN A 13 14.51 -22.03 -15.68
CA ASN A 13 14.10 -22.26 -17.06
C ASN A 13 14.73 -21.23 -18.00
N HIS A 14 14.72 -19.94 -17.63
CA HIS A 14 15.32 -18.89 -18.43
C HIS A 14 16.83 -19.09 -18.65
N ILE A 15 17.56 -19.41 -17.58
CA ILE A 15 19.01 -19.70 -17.65
C ILE A 15 19.26 -20.88 -18.60
N ARG A 16 18.47 -21.96 -18.49
CA ARG A 16 18.60 -23.16 -19.32
C ARG A 16 18.27 -22.89 -20.78
N GLU A 17 17.16 -22.22 -21.07
CA GLU A 17 16.69 -21.93 -22.43
C GLU A 17 17.64 -21.01 -23.19
N ARG A 18 18.26 -20.06 -22.48
CA ARG A 18 19.29 -19.18 -23.04
C ARG A 18 20.68 -19.81 -23.09
N GLY A 19 20.87 -21.01 -22.51
CA GLY A 19 22.16 -21.69 -22.44
C GLY A 19 23.20 -20.97 -21.58
N TYR A 20 22.78 -20.15 -20.62
CA TYR A 20 23.69 -19.38 -19.77
C TYR A 20 24.35 -20.25 -18.70
N LYS A 21 25.65 -20.01 -18.47
CA LYS A 21 26.30 -20.39 -17.21
C LYS A 21 25.83 -19.45 -16.11
N LEU A 22 25.81 -19.92 -14.86
CA LEU A 22 25.36 -19.10 -13.72
C LEU A 22 26.19 -17.81 -13.56
N GLN A 23 27.49 -17.86 -13.84
CA GLN A 23 28.35 -16.66 -13.84
C GLN A 23 27.90 -15.63 -14.89
N GLN A 24 27.57 -16.07 -16.11
CA GLN A 24 27.11 -15.16 -17.15
C GLN A 24 25.80 -14.48 -16.76
N PHE A 25 24.88 -15.23 -16.12
CA PHE A 25 23.64 -14.66 -15.63
C PHE A 25 23.84 -13.72 -14.43
N SER A 26 24.82 -13.99 -13.56
CA SER A 26 25.28 -13.06 -12.53
C SER A 26 25.74 -11.73 -13.15
N ASP A 27 26.52 -11.79 -14.23
CA ASP A 27 27.04 -10.61 -14.91
C ASP A 27 25.90 -9.82 -15.59
N ILE A 28 24.91 -10.50 -16.19
CA ILE A 28 23.74 -9.88 -16.82
C ILE A 28 22.84 -9.19 -15.79
N THR A 29 22.54 -9.85 -14.67
CA THR A 29 21.60 -9.34 -13.65
C THR A 29 22.25 -8.36 -12.67
N GLY A 30 23.58 -8.39 -12.55
CA GLY A 30 24.31 -7.68 -11.50
C GLY A 30 24.13 -8.28 -10.10
N VAL A 31 23.49 -9.44 -9.97
CA VAL A 31 23.36 -10.18 -8.70
C VAL A 31 24.53 -11.13 -8.55
N ASN A 32 25.24 -11.05 -7.43
CA ASN A 32 26.39 -11.91 -7.15
C ASN A 32 26.08 -13.41 -7.36
N VAL A 33 26.95 -14.12 -8.06
CA VAL A 33 26.81 -15.55 -8.41
C VAL A 33 26.51 -16.46 -7.22
N GLY A 34 27.12 -16.22 -6.06
CA GLY A 34 26.86 -16.98 -4.84
C GLY A 34 25.46 -16.72 -4.28
N THR A 35 24.99 -15.47 -4.39
CA THR A 35 23.62 -15.09 -4.04
C THR A 35 22.61 -15.75 -4.97
N LEU A 36 22.83 -15.69 -6.29
CA LEU A 36 21.97 -16.39 -7.26
C LEU A 36 21.94 -17.89 -6.96
N SER A 37 23.10 -18.51 -6.74
CA SER A 37 23.17 -19.94 -6.39
C SER A 37 22.33 -20.27 -5.15
N ALA A 38 22.42 -19.45 -4.09
CA ALA A 38 21.68 -19.66 -2.86
C ALA A 38 20.16 -19.44 -3.03
N ILE A 39 19.75 -18.47 -3.85
CA ILE A 39 18.33 -18.24 -4.21
C ILE A 39 17.78 -19.45 -4.99
N LEU A 40 18.52 -19.94 -5.97
CA LEU A 40 18.13 -21.08 -6.80
C LEU A 40 18.11 -22.39 -5.98
N LYS A 41 19.00 -22.55 -5.00
CA LYS A 41 18.93 -23.69 -4.06
C LYS A 41 17.84 -23.52 -2.99
N GLY A 42 17.28 -22.32 -2.84
CA GLY A 42 16.32 -21.98 -1.79
C GLY A 42 16.87 -21.84 -0.39
N SER A 43 18.19 -21.83 -0.25
CA SER A 43 18.84 -21.60 1.05
C SER A 43 18.87 -20.12 1.44
N ARG A 44 18.54 -19.20 0.53
CA ARG A 44 18.45 -17.77 0.78
C ARG A 44 17.13 -17.20 0.23
N PRO A 45 16.38 -16.41 1.03
CA PRO A 45 15.20 -15.70 0.54
C PRO A 45 15.56 -14.70 -0.57
N LEU A 46 14.69 -14.59 -1.57
CA LEU A 46 14.82 -13.59 -2.61
C LEU A 46 14.43 -12.21 -2.06
N ALA A 47 15.34 -11.24 -2.16
CA ALA A 47 15.08 -9.85 -1.77
C ALA A 47 14.45 -9.04 -2.91
N MET A 48 13.76 -7.94 -2.57
CA MET A 48 13.04 -7.13 -3.54
C MET A 48 13.94 -6.56 -4.66
N ASN A 49 15.10 -6.02 -4.29
CA ASN A 49 16.06 -5.51 -5.26
C ASN A 49 16.60 -6.61 -6.19
N GLN A 50 16.85 -7.81 -5.65
CA GLN A 50 17.29 -8.97 -6.42
C GLN A 50 16.20 -9.44 -7.38
N LEU A 51 14.93 -9.41 -6.97
CA LEU A 51 13.81 -9.72 -7.85
C LEU A 51 13.79 -8.79 -9.06
N ASP A 52 13.90 -7.48 -8.84
CA ASP A 52 13.90 -6.50 -9.93
C ASP A 52 15.13 -6.65 -10.85
N GLN A 53 16.31 -6.87 -10.28
CA GLN A 53 17.55 -7.11 -11.04
C GLN A 53 17.45 -8.35 -11.92
N ILE A 54 16.94 -9.45 -11.36
CA ILE A 54 16.76 -10.71 -12.08
C ILE A 54 15.69 -10.54 -13.17
N THR A 55 14.55 -9.91 -12.86
CA THR A 55 13.48 -9.63 -13.81
C THR A 55 14.01 -8.84 -15.01
N SER A 56 14.78 -7.77 -14.75
CA SER A 56 15.39 -6.96 -15.79
C SER A 56 16.43 -7.75 -16.59
N GLY A 57 17.27 -8.56 -15.94
CA GLY A 57 18.26 -9.40 -16.62
C GLY A 57 17.64 -10.51 -17.47
N MET A 58 16.39 -10.90 -17.17
CA MET A 58 15.59 -11.80 -18.01
C MET A 58 14.93 -11.09 -19.19
N GLY A 59 15.07 -9.77 -19.30
CA GLY A 59 14.41 -8.95 -20.32
C GLY A 59 12.90 -8.80 -20.12
N LEU A 60 12.42 -8.98 -18.88
CA LEU A 60 11.02 -8.86 -18.52
C LEU A 60 10.71 -7.46 -17.95
N GLU A 61 9.43 -7.07 -18.05
CA GLU A 61 8.97 -5.78 -17.53
C GLU A 61 9.10 -5.72 -16.00
N LYS A 62 9.42 -4.53 -15.47
CA LYS A 62 9.40 -4.30 -14.01
C LYS A 62 8.03 -4.67 -13.45
N GLY A 63 8.01 -5.35 -12.30
CA GLY A 63 6.76 -5.79 -11.70
C GLY A 63 6.23 -7.13 -12.20
N TYR A 64 6.87 -7.77 -13.20
CA TYR A 64 6.39 -9.03 -13.79
C TYR A 64 6.11 -10.12 -12.75
N PHE A 65 7.01 -10.29 -11.77
CA PHE A 65 6.89 -11.30 -10.73
C PHE A 65 6.17 -10.83 -9.47
N TYR A 66 5.64 -9.60 -9.39
CA TYR A 66 5.17 -9.05 -8.10
C TYR A 66 3.98 -9.82 -7.53
N GLU A 67 3.06 -10.26 -8.39
CA GLU A 67 1.91 -11.06 -7.94
C GLU A 67 2.37 -12.41 -7.36
N MET A 68 3.29 -13.10 -8.03
CA MET A 68 3.84 -14.37 -7.56
C MET A 68 4.69 -14.18 -6.30
N TYR A 69 5.50 -13.12 -6.26
CA TYR A 69 6.34 -12.78 -5.11
C TYR A 69 5.47 -12.46 -3.89
N SER A 70 4.32 -11.82 -4.11
CA SER A 70 3.36 -11.54 -3.04
C SER A 70 2.92 -12.82 -2.34
N VAL A 71 2.55 -13.84 -3.13
CA VAL A 71 2.09 -15.14 -2.66
C VAL A 71 3.23 -15.89 -1.95
N GLU A 72 4.34 -16.10 -2.66
CA GLU A 72 5.45 -16.92 -2.16
C GLU A 72 6.13 -16.34 -0.91
N CYS A 73 6.17 -15.01 -0.76
CA CYS A 73 6.98 -14.36 0.28
C CYS A 73 6.19 -13.79 1.46
N PHE A 74 4.90 -13.52 1.30
CA PHE A 74 4.10 -12.82 2.33
C PHE A 74 2.83 -13.56 2.71
N VAL A 75 2.20 -14.28 1.77
CA VAL A 75 0.96 -15.01 2.05
C VAL A 75 1.24 -16.34 2.71
N GLU A 76 2.28 -17.04 2.25
CA GLU A 76 2.66 -18.36 2.76
C GLU A 76 3.58 -18.28 4.00
N ALA A 77 4.07 -17.10 4.38
CA ALA A 77 4.95 -16.90 5.53
C ALA A 77 4.74 -15.53 6.19
N ALA A 78 4.60 -15.49 7.53
CA ALA A 78 4.48 -14.25 8.30
C ALA A 78 5.71 -13.34 8.09
N PRO A 79 5.57 -12.17 7.45
CA PRO A 79 6.74 -11.51 6.91
C PRO A 79 7.28 -10.43 7.83
N HIS A 80 8.60 -10.41 8.01
CA HIS A 80 9.26 -9.29 8.66
C HIS A 80 9.07 -7.98 7.87
N TRP A 81 8.71 -6.88 8.54
CA TRP A 81 8.47 -5.55 7.95
C TRP A 81 9.54 -5.13 6.92
N ARG A 82 10.82 -5.33 7.27
CA ARG A 82 12.00 -5.12 6.40
C ARG A 82 11.90 -5.73 4.98
N ARG A 83 11.09 -6.76 4.75
CA ARG A 83 10.82 -7.34 3.42
C ARG A 83 9.54 -6.79 2.79
N LEU A 84 8.54 -6.52 3.62
CA LEU A 84 7.23 -6.02 3.20
C LEU A 84 7.32 -4.56 2.71
N GLU A 85 7.96 -3.69 3.47
CA GLU A 85 8.05 -2.26 3.15
C GLU A 85 8.66 -1.98 1.76
N PRO A 86 9.84 -2.52 1.40
CA PRO A 86 10.37 -2.33 0.05
C PRO A 86 9.43 -2.84 -1.04
N PHE A 87 8.72 -3.94 -0.79
CA PHE A 87 7.76 -4.48 -1.76
C PHE A 87 6.57 -3.54 -1.96
N LEU A 88 6.00 -3.00 -0.88
CA LEU A 88 4.87 -2.08 -0.95
C LEU A 88 5.25 -0.79 -1.69
N TYR A 89 6.44 -0.23 -1.44
CA TYR A 89 6.92 0.97 -2.16
C TYR A 89 7.06 0.69 -3.65
N ARG A 90 7.68 -0.44 -4.01
CA ARG A 90 7.84 -0.83 -5.42
C ARG A 90 6.50 -1.09 -6.10
N CYS A 91 5.52 -1.67 -5.38
CA CYS A 91 4.17 -1.82 -5.91
C CYS A 91 3.50 -0.46 -6.15
N ALA A 92 3.65 0.49 -5.22
CA ALA A 92 3.11 1.84 -5.39
C ALA A 92 3.74 2.54 -6.61
N GLU A 93 5.07 2.48 -6.75
CA GLU A 93 5.82 3.08 -7.86
C GLU A 93 5.42 2.53 -9.23
N LEU A 94 5.05 1.25 -9.29
CA LEU A 94 4.66 0.56 -10.53
C LEU A 94 3.14 0.43 -10.69
N ASN A 95 2.36 1.13 -9.86
CA ASN A 95 0.91 1.09 -9.82
C ASN A 95 0.33 -0.35 -9.72
N LYS A 96 1.03 -1.25 -9.02
CA LYS A 96 0.60 -2.64 -8.75
C LYS A 96 -0.32 -2.69 -7.53
N LEU A 97 -1.41 -1.93 -7.57
CA LEU A 97 -2.34 -1.74 -6.45
C LEU A 97 -2.99 -3.03 -5.95
N GLY A 98 -3.25 -3.98 -6.86
CA GLY A 98 -3.79 -5.30 -6.50
C GLY A 98 -2.86 -6.07 -5.56
N CYS A 99 -1.55 -5.99 -5.79
CA CYS A 99 -0.54 -6.63 -4.95
C CYS A 99 -0.48 -5.99 -3.56
N ILE A 100 -0.60 -4.65 -3.47
CA ILE A 100 -0.70 -3.94 -2.19
C ILE A 100 -1.91 -4.44 -1.41
N LYS A 101 -3.11 -4.35 -1.99
CA LYS A 101 -4.36 -4.77 -1.34
C LYS A 101 -4.26 -6.19 -0.79
N LYS A 102 -3.85 -7.13 -1.64
CA LYS A 102 -3.73 -8.55 -1.28
C LYS A 102 -2.83 -8.76 -0.06
N VAL A 103 -1.64 -8.17 -0.07
CA VAL A 103 -0.68 -8.37 1.01
C VAL A 103 -1.11 -7.67 2.29
N VAL A 104 -1.55 -6.40 2.23
CA VAL A 104 -1.90 -5.66 3.45
C VAL A 104 -3.09 -6.28 4.18
N TYR A 105 -4.09 -6.81 3.47
CA TYR A 105 -5.21 -7.51 4.10
C TYR A 105 -4.80 -8.83 4.76
N GLN A 106 -3.77 -9.52 4.25
CA GLN A 106 -3.33 -10.80 4.80
C GLN A 106 -2.34 -10.66 5.97
N VAL A 107 -1.54 -9.59 5.98
CA VAL A 107 -0.48 -9.40 7.00
C VAL A 107 -0.91 -8.53 8.19
N THR A 108 -2.14 -8.00 8.18
CA THR A 108 -2.64 -7.12 9.25
C THR A 108 -3.65 -7.78 10.19
N ASP A 109 -3.93 -9.07 10.01
CA ASP A 109 -4.85 -9.83 10.86
C ASP A 109 -4.44 -9.82 12.35
N ASP A 110 -3.15 -9.69 12.66
CA ASP A 110 -2.62 -9.60 14.03
C ASP A 110 -2.32 -8.17 14.52
N ARG A 111 -2.64 -7.15 13.68
CA ARG A 111 -2.38 -5.72 13.92
C ARG A 111 -0.89 -5.33 14.09
N SER A 112 0.05 -6.23 13.82
CA SER A 112 1.48 -6.01 14.10
C SER A 112 2.14 -4.90 13.28
N TYR A 113 1.56 -4.54 12.13
CA TYR A 113 2.12 -3.55 11.19
C TYR A 113 1.32 -2.26 11.06
N ILE A 114 0.27 -2.06 11.88
CA ILE A 114 -0.64 -0.92 11.72
C ILE A 114 0.09 0.43 11.80
N SER A 115 0.97 0.62 12.79
CA SER A 115 1.73 1.87 12.93
C SER A 115 2.66 2.12 11.74
N GLN A 116 3.35 1.08 11.26
CA GLN A 116 4.28 1.20 10.15
C GLN A 116 3.56 1.41 8.81
N LEU A 117 2.37 0.81 8.64
CA LEU A 117 1.51 1.04 7.49
C LEU A 117 0.97 2.48 7.48
N PHE A 118 0.65 3.03 8.64
CA PHE A 118 0.26 4.43 8.76
C PHE A 118 1.39 5.38 8.35
N GLU A 119 2.60 5.20 8.89
CA GLU A 119 3.77 6.00 8.50
C GLU A 119 4.04 5.92 6.99
N MET A 120 3.91 4.73 6.42
CA MET A 120 4.04 4.53 4.98
C MET A 120 2.91 5.22 4.19
N ALA A 121 1.67 5.20 4.69
CA ALA A 121 0.54 5.88 4.07
C ALA A 121 0.78 7.41 3.99
N GLU A 122 1.21 8.04 5.09
CA GLU A 122 1.57 9.46 5.09
C GLU A 122 2.73 9.76 4.11
N ASN A 123 3.72 8.87 4.02
CA ASN A 123 4.80 9.03 3.05
C ASN A 123 4.31 8.98 1.60
N LEU A 124 3.48 7.99 1.25
CA LEU A 124 2.90 7.86 -0.09
C LEU A 124 1.96 9.02 -0.42
N TYR A 125 1.16 9.48 0.56
CA TYR A 125 0.29 10.64 0.43
C TYR A 125 1.08 11.92 0.12
N SER A 126 2.17 12.18 0.86
CA SER A 126 3.04 13.33 0.60
C SER A 126 3.76 13.29 -0.76
N LYS A 127 3.85 12.11 -1.38
CA LYS A 127 4.39 11.89 -2.72
C LYS A 127 3.31 11.83 -3.82
N GLU A 128 2.07 12.16 -3.48
CA GLU A 128 0.91 12.14 -4.38
C GLU A 128 0.61 10.74 -4.96
N MET A 129 1.08 9.67 -4.32
CA MET A 129 0.81 8.28 -4.69
C MET A 129 -0.55 7.84 -4.12
N ASN A 130 -1.59 8.60 -4.49
CA ASN A 130 -2.89 8.68 -3.84
C ASN A 130 -3.64 7.35 -3.76
N GLU A 131 -3.68 6.58 -4.84
CA GLU A 131 -4.33 5.26 -4.87
C GLU A 131 -3.70 4.28 -3.88
N ALA A 132 -2.37 4.28 -3.80
CA ALA A 132 -1.64 3.40 -2.90
C ALA A 132 -1.80 3.87 -1.45
N ALA A 133 -1.68 5.17 -1.20
CA ALA A 133 -1.92 5.76 0.12
C ALA A 133 -3.34 5.43 0.63
N LEU A 134 -4.36 5.58 -0.22
CA LEU A 134 -5.75 5.25 0.12
C LEU A 134 -5.90 3.81 0.60
N ILE A 135 -5.32 2.84 -0.12
CA ILE A 135 -5.35 1.42 0.26
C ILE A 135 -4.75 1.20 1.66
N LEU A 136 -3.66 1.90 1.97
CA LEU A 136 -3.01 1.78 3.27
C LEU A 136 -3.85 2.43 4.38
N TYR A 137 -4.40 3.64 4.15
CA TYR A 137 -5.28 4.28 5.14
C TYR A 137 -6.54 3.46 5.43
N GLU A 138 -7.18 2.89 4.41
CA GLU A 138 -8.35 2.01 4.58
C GLU A 138 -7.99 0.79 5.45
N CYS A 139 -6.82 0.21 5.22
CA CYS A 139 -6.31 -0.92 5.99
C CYS A 139 -6.04 -0.54 7.47
N VAL A 140 -5.34 0.58 7.70
CA VAL A 140 -5.07 1.10 9.04
C VAL A 140 -6.37 1.40 9.79
N ALA A 141 -7.31 2.10 9.13
CA ALA A 141 -8.59 2.44 9.72
C ALA A 141 -9.42 1.20 10.11
N ALA A 142 -9.37 0.14 9.31
CA ALA A 142 -10.01 -1.13 9.64
C ALA A 142 -9.34 -1.82 10.85
N GLY A 143 -8.01 -1.79 10.94
CA GLY A 143 -7.24 -2.38 12.03
C GLY A 143 -7.39 -1.66 13.37
N GLU A 144 -7.59 -0.34 13.35
CA GLU A 144 -7.72 0.53 14.54
C GLU A 144 -9.16 0.76 14.99
N LYS A 145 -10.17 0.14 14.36
CA LYS A 145 -11.60 0.35 14.68
C LYS A 145 -11.96 0.30 16.18
N TYR A 146 -11.17 -0.39 17.00
CA TYR A 146 -11.40 -0.54 18.45
C TYR A 146 -10.35 0.13 19.36
N HIS A 147 -9.31 0.78 18.82
CA HIS A 147 -8.24 1.46 19.60
C HIS A 147 -7.66 2.69 18.87
N HIS A 148 -7.17 3.68 19.62
CA HIS A 148 -6.54 4.93 19.13
C HIS A 148 -7.47 5.83 18.27
N SER A 149 -8.15 6.76 18.95
CA SER A 149 -9.12 7.66 18.33
C SER A 149 -8.52 8.65 17.34
N GLU A 150 -7.31 9.14 17.59
CA GLU A 150 -6.70 10.26 16.84
C GLU A 150 -6.13 9.80 15.50
N ARG A 151 -5.30 8.74 15.48
CA ARG A 151 -4.78 8.19 14.23
C ARG A 151 -5.88 7.66 13.32
N LEU A 152 -6.88 6.98 13.89
CA LEU A 152 -8.06 6.57 13.15
C LEU A 152 -8.80 7.77 12.57
N ALA A 153 -9.00 8.85 13.35
CA ALA A 153 -9.63 10.07 12.86
C ALA A 153 -8.85 10.69 11.70
N LEU A 154 -7.51 10.78 11.84
CA LEU A 154 -6.65 11.30 10.78
C LEU A 154 -6.71 10.43 9.52
N CYS A 155 -6.73 9.10 9.65
CA CYS A 155 -6.94 8.20 8.51
C CYS A 155 -8.28 8.47 7.81
N GLN A 156 -9.37 8.64 8.56
CA GLN A 156 -10.69 8.95 7.98
C GLN A 156 -10.68 10.30 7.24
N TYR A 157 -9.99 11.31 7.79
CA TYR A 157 -9.84 12.59 7.10
C TYR A 157 -9.02 12.46 5.81
N ARG A 158 -7.91 11.72 5.83
CA ARG A 158 -7.09 11.45 4.63
C ARG A 158 -7.87 10.67 3.56
N ILE A 159 -8.63 9.65 3.94
CA ILE A 159 -9.52 8.89 3.04
C ILE A 159 -10.53 9.83 2.37
N PHE A 160 -11.17 10.70 3.15
CA PHE A 160 -12.12 11.68 2.64
C PHE A 160 -11.48 12.66 1.64
N LEU A 161 -10.31 13.23 1.96
CA LEU A 161 -9.57 14.11 1.05
C LEU A 161 -9.18 13.39 -0.26
N LEU A 162 -8.76 12.14 -0.16
CA LEU A 162 -8.40 11.32 -1.32
C LEU A 162 -9.62 11.02 -2.20
N HIS A 163 -10.76 10.67 -1.63
CA HIS A 163 -11.99 10.48 -2.40
C HIS A 163 -12.42 11.76 -3.12
N LYS A 164 -12.39 12.90 -2.41
CA LYS A 164 -12.71 14.23 -2.95
C LYS A 164 -11.82 14.57 -4.16
N THR A 165 -10.51 14.41 -4.02
CA THR A 165 -9.53 14.76 -5.07
C THR A 165 -9.57 13.79 -6.26
N MET A 166 -9.83 12.51 -6.01
CA MET A 166 -9.91 11.48 -7.06
C MET A 166 -11.28 11.42 -7.76
N SER A 167 -12.21 12.33 -7.43
CA SER A 167 -13.58 12.37 -7.98
C SER A 167 -14.32 11.03 -7.91
N LYS A 168 -14.11 10.26 -6.84
CA LYS A 168 -14.81 8.97 -6.69
C LYS A 168 -16.27 9.23 -6.30
N PHE A 169 -17.20 8.39 -6.76
CA PHE A 169 -18.62 8.44 -6.40
C PHE A 169 -18.86 8.29 -4.87
N ASP A 170 -17.84 7.89 -4.12
CA ASP A 170 -17.88 7.64 -2.68
C ASP A 170 -17.68 8.90 -1.81
N ASN A 171 -17.70 10.11 -2.38
CA ASN A 171 -17.49 11.37 -1.64
C ASN A 171 -18.48 11.57 -0.48
N LEU A 172 -19.76 11.27 -0.70
CA LEU A 172 -20.78 11.38 0.35
C LEU A 172 -20.57 10.32 1.44
N ALA A 173 -20.25 9.08 1.07
CA ALA A 173 -19.99 8.02 2.05
C ALA A 173 -18.78 8.35 2.93
N ALA A 174 -17.71 8.88 2.33
CA ALA A 174 -16.55 9.34 3.08
C ALA A 174 -16.85 10.57 3.95
N ALA A 175 -17.70 11.49 3.49
CA ALA A 175 -18.15 12.64 4.27
C ALA A 175 -18.91 12.21 5.53
N VAL A 176 -19.93 11.36 5.36
CA VAL A 176 -20.72 10.80 6.47
C VAL A 176 -19.83 10.03 7.45
N GLN A 177 -18.84 9.28 6.94
CA GLN A 177 -17.91 8.57 7.80
C GLN A 177 -17.03 9.53 8.61
N LEU A 178 -16.50 10.59 7.99
CA LEU A 178 -15.64 11.58 8.65
C LEU A 178 -16.36 12.34 9.78
N GLU A 179 -17.65 12.64 9.65
CA GLU A 179 -18.45 13.29 10.71
C GLU A 179 -18.30 12.60 12.07
N LEU A 180 -18.18 11.27 12.08
CA LEU A 180 -18.05 10.48 13.30
C LEU A 180 -16.69 10.65 14.01
N TYR A 181 -15.74 11.33 13.37
CA TYR A 181 -14.35 11.44 13.82
C TYR A 181 -13.81 12.88 13.88
N ILE A 182 -14.56 13.90 13.46
CA ILE A 182 -14.09 15.30 13.48
C ILE A 182 -13.56 15.69 14.87
N GLU A 183 -14.37 15.50 15.92
CA GLU A 183 -14.01 15.87 17.30
C GLU A 183 -12.86 15.04 17.89
N LYS A 184 -12.37 14.01 17.16
CA LYS A 184 -11.22 13.18 17.55
C LYS A 184 -9.94 13.55 16.79
N LEU A 185 -10.02 14.43 15.80
CA LEU A 185 -8.85 14.99 15.14
C LEU A 185 -8.15 15.99 16.07
N ASP A 186 -6.88 16.24 15.80
CA ASP A 186 -6.16 17.36 16.41
C ASP A 186 -6.87 18.69 16.12
N GLU A 187 -6.92 19.55 17.13
CA GLU A 187 -7.63 20.84 17.07
C GLU A 187 -7.17 21.69 15.87
N GLU A 188 -5.88 21.64 15.53
CA GLU A 188 -5.29 22.34 14.38
C GLU A 188 -5.88 21.90 13.03
N ILE A 189 -6.40 20.67 12.93
CA ILE A 189 -6.91 20.06 11.70
C ILE A 189 -8.45 20.10 11.66
N GLN A 190 -9.12 20.16 12.81
CA GLN A 190 -10.59 20.11 12.89
C GLN A 190 -11.27 21.20 12.04
N LEU A 191 -10.77 22.43 12.09
CA LEU A 191 -11.35 23.55 11.35
C LEU A 191 -11.33 23.30 9.83
N ASP A 192 -10.24 22.75 9.32
CA ASP A 192 -10.10 22.45 7.90
C ASP A 192 -10.97 21.24 7.49
N ALA A 193 -11.07 20.22 8.36
CA ALA A 193 -11.96 19.09 8.13
C ALA A 193 -13.45 19.51 8.04
N VAL A 194 -13.90 20.39 8.95
CA VAL A 194 -15.29 20.92 8.92
C VAL A 194 -15.53 21.75 7.65
N LYS A 195 -14.59 22.62 7.25
CA LYS A 195 -14.69 23.38 5.99
C LYS A 195 -14.80 22.46 4.78
N ASP A 196 -13.97 21.42 4.72
CA ASP A 196 -13.99 20.50 3.59
C ASP A 196 -15.31 19.71 3.51
N LEU A 197 -15.87 19.30 4.65
CA LEU A 197 -17.19 18.65 4.72
C LEU A 197 -18.30 19.58 4.24
N ALA A 198 -18.31 20.82 4.72
CA ALA A 198 -19.30 21.82 4.31
C ALA A 198 -19.29 22.02 2.79
N ASN A 199 -18.09 22.04 2.18
CA ASN A 199 -17.94 22.12 0.74
C ASN A 199 -18.55 20.91 0.00
N VAL A 200 -18.36 19.69 0.50
CA VAL A 200 -18.95 18.49 -0.11
C VAL A 200 -20.48 18.51 0.01
N TYR A 201 -21.02 18.85 1.18
CA TYR A 201 -22.47 18.94 1.35
C TYR A 201 -23.11 20.05 0.50
N ASN A 202 -22.41 21.17 0.36
CA ASN A 202 -22.80 22.25 -0.53
C ASN A 202 -22.88 21.79 -2.00
N THR A 203 -21.92 20.99 -2.48
CA THR A 203 -21.96 20.48 -3.86
C THR A 203 -23.12 19.54 -4.17
N ILE A 204 -23.71 18.91 -3.16
CA ILE A 204 -24.91 18.05 -3.29
C ILE A 204 -26.18 18.74 -2.79
N HIS A 205 -26.13 20.04 -2.50
CA HIS A 205 -27.26 20.85 -2.04
C HIS A 205 -27.92 20.35 -0.74
N HIS A 206 -27.14 19.73 0.16
CA HIS A 206 -27.62 19.32 1.48
C HIS A 206 -27.54 20.49 2.48
N TRP A 207 -28.37 21.50 2.28
CA TRP A 207 -28.28 22.80 2.96
C TRP A 207 -28.34 22.71 4.49
N ASP A 208 -29.19 21.85 5.05
CA ASP A 208 -29.30 21.68 6.51
C ASP A 208 -27.95 21.33 7.15
N LYS A 209 -27.18 20.45 6.52
CA LYS A 209 -25.83 20.07 6.97
C LYS A 209 -24.81 21.17 6.77
N VAL A 210 -24.94 21.95 5.71
CA VAL A 210 -24.08 23.12 5.48
C VAL A 210 -24.26 24.15 6.59
N TYR A 211 -25.51 24.40 7.03
CA TYR A 211 -25.79 25.32 8.13
C TYR A 211 -25.25 24.81 9.46
N GLU A 212 -25.48 23.54 9.80
CA GLU A 212 -24.94 22.91 11.02
C GLU A 212 -23.40 23.06 11.09
N LEU A 213 -22.70 22.74 10.00
CA LEU A 213 -21.24 22.85 9.95
C LEU A 213 -20.76 24.30 9.96
N ALA A 214 -21.52 25.25 9.40
CA ALA A 214 -21.18 26.67 9.45
C ALA A 214 -21.25 27.22 10.89
N GLU A 215 -22.29 26.86 11.65
CA GLU A 215 -22.37 27.19 13.08
C GLU A 215 -21.21 26.58 13.87
N GLU A 216 -20.80 25.36 13.52
CA GLU A 216 -19.64 24.71 14.13
C GLU A 216 -18.32 25.45 13.82
N LEU A 217 -18.14 25.91 12.58
CA LEU A 217 -16.98 26.74 12.19
C LEU A 217 -16.93 28.05 12.97
N GLU A 218 -18.06 28.74 13.14
CA GLU A 218 -18.15 29.97 13.93
C GLU A 218 -17.81 29.76 15.40
N ARG A 219 -18.13 28.58 15.95
CA ARG A 219 -17.81 28.23 17.35
C ARG A 219 -16.33 27.88 17.54
N LYS A 220 -15.67 27.31 16.53
CA LYS A 220 -14.27 26.83 16.59
C LYS A 220 -13.23 27.86 16.08
N GLY A 221 -13.66 28.87 15.33
CA GLY A 221 -12.81 29.97 14.81
C GLY A 221 -12.66 31.15 15.76
#